data_AF-A0AAP6ZJE1-F1
#
_entry.id   AF-A0AAP6ZJE1-F1
#
_cell.length_a   1.000
_cell.length_b   1.000
_cell.length_c   1.000
_cell.angle_alpha   90.00
_cell.angle_beta   90.00
_cell.angle_gamma   90.00
#
_symmetry.space_group_name_H-M   'P 1'
#
loop_
_entity.id
_entity.type
_entity.pdbx_description
1 polymer ?
#
loop_
_entity_poly.entity_id
_entity_poly.type
_entity_poly.pdbx_seq_one_letter_code
_entity_poly.pdbx_strand_id
1 'polypeptide(L)'
;MKHSKREPLTHCSRRNVAATKFNHRTVPHSTFTGFGAMGRALKRVGGMALIVTSLAGVVGCNQESAEILTSNGESQDHSVNESAAIVSITSGKDTFAAIMRDGSVKAWGNANNGGDQFSVDSLALDNVAHLVSNGRAFAALLEDGSVKVWGDGRFGGSQDEVKALNIINAKEIVSNEKAFAALMEDGTVRVWGDNRFGGDQQAFSTMNLRDVRKIVSTSAAFAALKTDGSVTVWGDTLRGGNQSQVDAFNINNVYDVVST
;
A
#
# COMPACT_ATOMS: atom_id res chain seq x y z
N MET A 1 -7.20 63.65 -6.61
CA MET A 1 -8.65 63.39 -6.78
C MET A 1 -8.86 62.45 -7.96
N LYS A 2 -9.68 61.41 -7.73
CA LYS A 2 -10.32 60.47 -8.67
C LYS A 2 -9.50 59.29 -9.25
N HIS A 3 -9.97 58.13 -8.80
CA HIS A 3 -9.84 56.75 -9.28
C HIS A 3 -9.78 56.51 -10.79
N SER A 4 -9.10 55.43 -11.20
CA SER A 4 -9.72 54.34 -11.96
C SER A 4 -8.90 53.05 -11.90
N LYS A 5 -9.53 51.96 -11.42
CA LYS A 5 -9.09 50.55 -11.59
C LYS A 5 -9.37 50.10 -13.03
N ARG A 6 -8.62 49.12 -13.55
CA ARG A 6 -9.16 47.87 -14.15
C ARG A 6 -8.05 46.92 -14.66
N GLU A 7 -8.38 45.64 -14.48
CA GLU A 7 -7.63 44.39 -14.71
C GLU A 7 -7.41 44.05 -16.20
N PRO A 8 -6.53 43.08 -16.52
CA PRO A 8 -6.45 42.48 -17.84
C PRO A 8 -7.23 41.15 -17.96
N LEU A 9 -7.96 41.05 -19.07
CA LEU A 9 -8.18 39.88 -19.94
C LEU A 9 -9.23 38.81 -19.58
N THR A 10 -10.44 39.04 -20.10
CA THR A 10 -11.40 38.02 -20.55
C THR A 10 -11.11 37.61 -22.00
N HIS A 11 -10.85 36.32 -22.26
CA HIS A 11 -11.54 35.52 -23.29
C HIS A 11 -11.00 34.09 -23.36
N CYS A 12 -11.80 33.13 -22.92
CA CYS A 12 -11.63 31.71 -23.25
C CYS A 12 -12.36 31.44 -24.57
N SER A 13 -11.62 31.07 -25.63
CA SER A 13 -12.18 30.74 -26.94
C SER A 13 -12.60 29.27 -26.98
N ARG A 14 -13.90 29.01 -27.15
CA ARG A 14 -14.47 27.70 -27.45
C ARG A 14 -13.93 27.21 -28.80
N ARG A 15 -13.13 26.15 -28.82
CA ARG A 15 -12.94 25.34 -30.03
C ARG A 15 -13.94 24.18 -30.02
N ASN A 16 -14.85 24.23 -31.00
CA ASN A 16 -15.74 23.14 -31.38
C ASN A 16 -14.91 21.91 -31.76
N VAL A 17 -15.11 20.77 -31.08
CA VAL A 17 -14.74 19.46 -31.62
C VAL A 17 -15.99 18.87 -32.26
N ALA A 18 -15.91 18.64 -33.56
CA ALA A 18 -16.97 18.11 -34.39
C ALA A 18 -17.32 16.66 -33.99
N ALA A 19 -18.61 16.35 -33.94
CA ALA A 19 -19.12 15.00 -33.79
C ALA A 19 -18.81 14.18 -35.06
N THR A 20 -17.91 13.22 -34.96
CA THR A 20 -17.67 12.24 -36.02
C THR A 20 -18.76 11.16 -35.94
N LYS A 21 -19.72 11.19 -36.86
CA LYS A 21 -20.68 10.10 -37.10
C LYS A 21 -19.90 8.83 -37.48
N PHE A 22 -19.96 7.79 -36.65
CA PHE A 22 -19.56 6.45 -37.06
C PHE A 22 -20.72 5.73 -37.75
N ASN A 23 -20.52 5.41 -39.03
CA ASN A 23 -21.43 4.65 -39.88
C ASN A 23 -21.55 3.20 -39.38
N HIS A 24 -22.78 2.68 -39.39
CA HIS A 24 -23.08 1.25 -39.30
C HIS A 24 -22.36 0.49 -40.42
N ARG A 25 -21.37 -0.35 -40.06
CA ARG A 25 -20.96 -1.49 -40.88
C ARG A 25 -20.83 -2.74 -40.01
N THR A 26 -21.63 -3.70 -40.43
CA THR A 26 -21.74 -5.11 -40.05
C THR A 26 -20.45 -5.81 -39.65
N VAL A 27 -20.49 -6.50 -38.50
CA VAL A 27 -19.53 -7.55 -38.08
C VAL A 27 -20.37 -8.82 -37.84
N PRO A 28 -19.93 -10.02 -38.28
CA PRO A 28 -20.83 -11.13 -38.57
C PRO A 28 -21.39 -11.86 -37.35
N HIS A 29 -22.55 -12.49 -37.57
CA HIS A 29 -23.31 -13.33 -36.65
C HIS A 29 -22.45 -14.40 -35.97
N SER A 30 -22.39 -14.34 -34.64
CA SER A 30 -22.22 -15.53 -33.79
C SER A 30 -23.58 -15.82 -33.13
N THR A 31 -24.17 -16.94 -33.52
CA THR A 31 -25.44 -17.48 -33.03
C THR A 31 -25.43 -17.71 -31.53
N PHE A 32 -26.42 -17.14 -30.84
CA PHE A 32 -26.76 -17.44 -29.46
C PHE A 32 -27.56 -18.74 -29.39
N THR A 33 -27.15 -19.68 -28.53
CA THR A 33 -27.99 -20.80 -28.11
C THR A 33 -28.05 -20.84 -26.59
N GLY A 34 -29.25 -20.64 -26.03
CA GLY A 34 -29.60 -21.00 -24.65
C GLY A 34 -29.75 -19.82 -23.68
N PHE A 35 -30.99 -19.38 -23.44
CA PHE A 35 -31.35 -18.62 -22.25
C PHE A 35 -31.55 -19.59 -21.08
N GLY A 36 -30.69 -19.50 -20.06
CA GLY A 36 -30.88 -20.05 -18.72
C GLY A 36 -30.57 -18.95 -17.71
N ALA A 37 -31.38 -18.80 -16.67
CA ALA A 37 -31.36 -17.68 -15.74
C ALA A 37 -29.94 -17.39 -15.17
N MET A 38 -29.58 -16.10 -15.16
CA MET A 38 -28.25 -15.52 -14.87
C MET A 38 -27.20 -15.62 -15.98
N GLY A 39 -27.46 -14.95 -17.11
CA GLY A 39 -26.44 -14.70 -18.14
C GLY A 39 -25.56 -13.50 -17.80
N ARG A 40 -24.25 -13.72 -17.62
CA ARG A 40 -23.22 -12.69 -17.85
C ARG A 40 -22.04 -13.29 -18.60
N ALA A 41 -21.76 -12.72 -19.77
CA ALA A 41 -20.64 -13.09 -20.63
C ALA A 41 -19.34 -12.43 -20.12
N LEU A 42 -18.28 -13.23 -19.94
CA LEU A 42 -16.93 -12.74 -19.68
C LEU A 42 -16.21 -12.50 -21.00
N LYS A 43 -15.71 -11.28 -21.23
CA LYS A 43 -14.74 -10.99 -22.30
C LYS A 43 -13.34 -10.94 -21.68
N ARG A 44 -12.44 -11.82 -22.12
CA ARG A 44 -11.01 -11.74 -21.77
C ARG A 44 -10.34 -10.67 -22.63
N VAL A 45 -9.77 -9.67 -21.99
CA VAL A 45 -8.71 -8.82 -22.55
C VAL A 45 -7.51 -8.95 -21.61
N GLY A 46 -6.32 -9.12 -22.16
CA GLY A 46 -5.14 -9.63 -21.47
C GLY A 46 -4.76 -8.90 -20.17
N GLY A 47 -4.36 -9.68 -19.17
CA GLY A 47 -3.47 -9.23 -18.08
C GLY A 47 -4.04 -8.33 -16.98
N MET A 48 -5.36 -8.30 -16.74
CA MET A 48 -5.97 -7.38 -15.76
C MET A 48 -6.50 -8.11 -14.51
N ALA A 49 -6.18 -7.59 -13.32
CA ALA A 49 -6.83 -7.98 -12.06
C ALA A 49 -8.19 -7.27 -11.96
N LEU A 50 -9.25 -8.06 -11.82
CA LEU A 50 -10.64 -7.59 -11.75
C LEU A 50 -11.10 -7.62 -10.28
N ILE A 51 -11.45 -6.48 -9.70
CA ILE A 51 -12.14 -6.43 -8.40
C ILE A 51 -13.61 -6.14 -8.67
N VAL A 52 -14.45 -7.13 -8.39
CA VAL A 52 -15.91 -7.00 -8.39
C VAL A 52 -16.34 -6.62 -6.99
N THR A 53 -16.91 -5.43 -6.79
CA THR A 53 -17.69 -5.11 -5.58
C THR A 53 -19.18 -5.17 -5.94
N SER A 54 -20.00 -5.75 -5.07
CA SER A 54 -21.43 -5.89 -5.31
C SER A 54 -22.13 -4.53 -5.24
N LEU A 55 -23.02 -4.31 -6.22
CA LEU A 55 -24.05 -3.27 -6.36
C LEU A 55 -23.64 -1.80 -6.63
N ALA A 56 -22.36 -1.44 -6.63
CA ALA A 56 -21.96 -0.10 -7.09
C ALA A 56 -20.54 -0.08 -7.69
N GLY A 57 -20.43 -0.44 -8.97
CA GLY A 57 -19.30 -0.06 -9.82
C GLY A 57 -18.06 -0.97 -9.73
N VAL A 58 -17.43 -1.17 -10.89
CA VAL A 58 -16.12 -1.82 -11.03
C VAL A 58 -15.08 -0.72 -11.20
N VAL A 59 -13.99 -0.76 -10.42
CA VAL A 59 -12.83 0.12 -10.62
C VAL A 59 -11.71 -0.72 -11.23
N GLY A 60 -11.42 -0.49 -12.51
CA GLY A 60 -10.23 -0.98 -13.19
C GLY A 60 -9.36 0.21 -13.59
N CYS A 61 -8.07 0.14 -13.34
CA CYS A 61 -7.11 1.18 -13.77
C CYS A 61 -6.32 0.66 -14.97
N ASN A 62 -6.30 1.40 -16.09
CA ASN A 62 -5.34 1.17 -17.18
C ASN A 62 -4.44 2.42 -17.32
N GLN A 63 -3.27 2.27 -17.96
CA GLN A 63 -2.24 3.31 -18.05
C GLN A 63 -2.58 4.49 -18.98
N GLU A 64 -3.73 4.52 -19.65
CA GLU A 64 -4.07 5.59 -20.59
C GLU A 64 -5.41 6.30 -20.31
N SER A 65 -6.28 5.75 -19.46
CA SER A 65 -7.54 6.39 -19.05
C SER A 65 -8.25 5.59 -17.95
N ALA A 66 -8.63 6.24 -16.85
CA ALA A 66 -9.53 5.65 -15.86
C ALA A 66 -10.98 5.64 -16.39
N GLU A 67 -11.33 4.66 -17.22
CA GLU A 67 -12.72 4.45 -17.64
C GLU A 67 -13.45 3.52 -16.66
N ILE A 68 -14.54 4.02 -16.06
CA ILE A 68 -15.47 3.23 -15.24
C ILE A 68 -16.50 2.60 -16.18
N LEU A 69 -16.39 1.29 -16.45
CA LEU A 69 -17.41 0.55 -17.18
C LEU A 69 -18.42 -0.05 -16.18
N THR A 70 -19.60 0.55 -16.08
CA THR A 70 -20.73 -0.05 -15.35
C THR A 70 -21.37 -1.15 -16.21
N SER A 71 -21.88 -2.23 -15.58
CA SER A 71 -22.43 -3.39 -16.30
C SER A 71 -23.75 -3.14 -17.04
N ASN A 72 -24.13 -1.88 -17.25
CA ASN A 72 -25.46 -1.50 -17.70
C ASN A 72 -25.42 -0.83 -19.08
N GLY A 73 -24.24 -0.59 -19.66
CA GLY A 73 -24.11 0.02 -21.00
C GLY A 73 -24.65 1.46 -21.11
N GLU A 74 -25.06 2.06 -20.00
CA GLU A 74 -25.49 3.45 -19.95
C GLU A 74 -24.30 4.31 -19.53
N SER A 75 -23.77 5.07 -20.49
CA SER A 75 -22.90 6.21 -20.22
C SER A 75 -23.73 7.29 -19.51
N GLN A 76 -23.87 7.20 -18.20
CA GLN A 76 -24.27 8.36 -17.42
C GLN A 76 -23.05 9.22 -17.19
N ASP A 77 -23.24 10.53 -17.36
CA ASP A 77 -22.27 11.57 -17.05
C ASP A 77 -21.97 11.51 -15.55
N HIS A 78 -21.03 10.66 -15.17
CA HIS A 78 -20.51 10.60 -13.83
C HIS A 78 -19.54 11.76 -13.71
N SER A 79 -19.99 12.86 -13.10
CA SER A 79 -19.08 13.76 -12.41
C SER A 79 -18.24 12.89 -11.48
N VAL A 80 -17.02 12.55 -11.89
CA VAL A 80 -16.09 11.77 -11.08
C VAL A 80 -15.99 12.53 -9.78
N ASN A 81 -16.48 11.94 -8.69
CA ASN A 81 -16.33 12.54 -7.38
C ASN A 81 -14.82 12.52 -7.12
N GLU A 82 -14.14 13.65 -7.36
CA GLU A 82 -12.68 13.76 -7.24
C GLU A 82 -12.19 13.39 -5.83
N SER A 83 -13.11 13.40 -4.85
CA SER A 83 -12.92 12.93 -3.47
C SER A 83 -12.69 11.41 -3.33
N ALA A 84 -13.08 10.60 -4.31
CA ALA A 84 -12.96 9.14 -4.27
C ALA A 84 -11.76 8.59 -5.05
N ALA A 85 -10.83 9.45 -5.47
CA ALA A 85 -9.64 9.01 -6.19
C ALA A 85 -8.70 8.22 -5.25
N ILE A 86 -8.23 7.07 -5.72
CA ILE A 86 -7.25 6.26 -5.01
C ILE A 86 -5.86 6.87 -5.24
N VAL A 87 -5.11 7.12 -4.18
CA VAL A 87 -3.71 7.60 -4.22
C VAL A 87 -2.77 6.42 -4.40
N SER A 88 -2.96 5.36 -3.62
CA SER A 88 -2.14 4.16 -3.67
C SER A 88 -2.90 2.94 -3.17
N ILE A 89 -2.45 1.75 -3.58
CA ILE A 89 -2.97 0.46 -3.14
C ILE A 89 -1.80 -0.39 -2.65
N THR A 90 -1.95 -1.00 -1.48
CA THR A 90 -1.02 -1.96 -0.89
C THR A 90 -1.71 -3.32 -0.82
N SER A 91 -1.04 -4.36 -1.32
CA SER A 91 -1.54 -5.73 -1.32
C SER A 91 -0.94 -6.56 -0.18
N GLY A 92 -1.79 -7.16 0.64
CA GLY A 92 -1.44 -8.29 1.50
C GLY A 92 -1.64 -9.63 0.78
N LYS A 93 -1.52 -10.75 1.50
CA LYS A 93 -1.64 -12.10 0.92
C LYS A 93 -3.02 -12.38 0.30
N ASP A 94 -4.09 -12.01 1.02
CA ASP A 94 -5.49 -12.24 0.64
C ASP A 94 -6.34 -10.97 0.88
N THR A 95 -5.69 -9.81 0.89
CA THR A 95 -6.23 -8.53 1.33
C THR A 95 -5.62 -7.37 0.56
N PHE A 96 -6.34 -6.26 0.51
CA PHE A 96 -5.85 -5.00 -0.01
C PHE A 96 -6.22 -3.87 0.94
N ALA A 97 -5.40 -2.82 0.92
CA ALA A 97 -5.70 -1.53 1.52
C ALA A 97 -5.34 -0.42 0.54
N ALA A 98 -6.12 0.66 0.52
CA ALA A 98 -5.92 1.80 -0.34
C ALA A 98 -5.93 3.09 0.46
N ILE A 99 -4.99 3.99 0.17
CA ILE A 99 -5.05 5.39 0.61
C ILE A 99 -5.89 6.15 -0.43
N MET A 100 -6.91 6.85 0.04
CA MET A 100 -7.80 7.68 -0.77
C MET A 100 -7.30 9.13 -0.77
N ARG A 101 -7.71 9.91 -1.78
CA ARG A 101 -7.31 11.33 -1.92
C ARG A 101 -7.81 12.21 -0.79
N ASP A 102 -8.90 11.82 -0.14
CA ASP A 102 -9.43 12.48 1.05
C ASP A 102 -8.66 12.13 2.34
N GLY A 103 -7.60 11.32 2.24
CA GLY A 103 -6.77 10.87 3.35
C GLY A 103 -7.31 9.62 4.04
N SER A 104 -8.53 9.17 3.74
CA SER A 104 -9.09 7.96 4.34
C SER A 104 -8.41 6.70 3.81
N VAL A 105 -8.48 5.61 4.60
CA VAL A 105 -8.00 4.30 4.19
C VAL A 105 -9.17 3.34 4.01
N LYS A 106 -9.17 2.63 2.88
CA LYS A 106 -10.13 1.57 2.59
C LYS A 106 -9.45 0.22 2.52
N ALA A 107 -9.97 -0.78 3.23
CA ALA A 107 -9.47 -2.14 3.23
C ALA A 107 -10.57 -3.14 2.83
N TRP A 108 -10.18 -4.18 2.11
CA TRP A 108 -11.09 -5.25 1.70
C TRP A 108 -10.34 -6.59 1.54
N GLY A 109 -11.10 -7.68 1.53
CA GLY A 109 -10.59 -9.05 1.44
C GLY A 109 -10.80 -9.83 2.73
N ASN A 110 -9.88 -10.73 3.06
CA ASN A 110 -10.00 -11.54 4.28
C ASN A 110 -9.90 -10.67 5.55
N ALA A 111 -11.00 -10.58 6.30
CA ALA A 111 -11.09 -9.81 7.54
C ALA A 111 -9.97 -10.13 8.55
N ASN A 112 -9.61 -11.41 8.71
CA ASN A 112 -8.57 -11.84 9.66
C ASN A 112 -7.16 -11.42 9.24
N ASN A 113 -6.96 -11.05 7.97
CA ASN A 113 -5.68 -10.61 7.43
C ASN A 113 -5.65 -9.08 7.21
N GLY A 114 -6.57 -8.33 7.84
CA GLY A 114 -6.66 -6.88 7.75
C GLY A 114 -7.61 -6.33 6.69
N GLY A 115 -8.50 -7.16 6.12
CA GLY A 115 -9.53 -6.75 5.17
C GLY A 115 -10.83 -6.23 5.79
N ASP A 116 -10.91 -6.13 7.12
CA ASP A 116 -12.10 -5.63 7.82
C ASP A 116 -12.06 -4.09 7.93
N GLN A 117 -12.93 -3.42 7.17
CA GLN A 117 -13.03 -1.96 7.17
C GLN A 117 -13.40 -1.39 8.55
N PHE A 118 -14.22 -2.08 9.35
CA PHE A 118 -14.62 -1.57 10.67
C PHE A 118 -13.43 -1.44 11.62
N SER A 119 -12.54 -2.43 11.61
CA SER A 119 -11.27 -2.38 12.34
C SER A 119 -10.40 -1.20 11.89
N VAL A 120 -10.34 -0.93 10.58
CA VAL A 120 -9.57 0.20 10.02
C VAL A 120 -10.16 1.55 10.44
N ASP A 121 -11.49 1.73 10.32
CA ASP A 121 -12.17 2.97 10.69
C ASP A 121 -11.98 3.29 12.19
N SER A 122 -11.90 2.26 13.04
CA SER A 122 -11.69 2.43 14.49
C SER A 122 -10.33 3.03 14.87
N LEU A 123 -9.34 2.99 13.96
CA LEU A 123 -8.00 3.48 14.22
C LEU A 123 -7.84 4.99 14.00
N ALA A 124 -8.82 5.65 13.36
CA ALA A 124 -8.73 7.06 12.95
C ALA A 124 -7.41 7.34 12.19
N LEU A 125 -7.26 6.72 11.02
CA LEU A 125 -6.07 6.87 10.18
C LEU A 125 -6.10 8.24 9.48
N ASP A 126 -5.54 9.25 10.12
CA ASP A 126 -5.41 10.61 9.59
C ASP A 126 -4.00 10.83 9.03
N ASN A 127 -3.87 11.51 7.88
CA ASN A 127 -2.59 11.88 7.26
C ASN A 127 -1.63 10.68 7.07
N VAL A 128 -2.13 9.62 6.42
CA VAL A 128 -1.31 8.43 6.11
C VAL A 128 -0.33 8.76 4.98
N ALA A 129 0.96 8.71 5.27
CA ALA A 129 2.00 8.89 4.27
C ALA A 129 2.17 7.62 3.42
N HIS A 130 2.30 6.46 4.09
CA HIS A 130 2.57 5.18 3.43
C HIS A 130 1.91 4.00 4.15
N LEU A 131 1.51 2.99 3.37
CA LEU A 131 1.05 1.70 3.88
C LEU A 131 2.05 0.60 3.53
N VAL A 132 2.42 -0.18 4.54
CA VAL A 132 3.24 -1.38 4.41
C VAL A 132 2.44 -2.58 4.89
N SER A 133 2.56 -3.71 4.21
CA SER A 133 1.86 -4.94 4.56
C SER A 133 2.80 -6.12 4.64
N ASN A 134 2.46 -7.08 5.48
CA ASN A 134 3.05 -8.41 5.46
C ASN A 134 2.00 -9.48 5.10
N GLY A 135 2.26 -10.74 5.45
CA GLY A 135 1.36 -11.83 5.14
C GLY A 135 -0.07 -11.68 5.67
N ARG A 136 -0.28 -10.99 6.81
CA ARG A 136 -1.61 -10.89 7.47
C ARG A 136 -1.87 -9.59 8.25
N ALA A 137 -0.98 -8.62 8.19
CA ALA A 137 -1.11 -7.36 8.90
C ALA A 137 -0.64 -6.20 8.03
N PHE A 138 -1.08 -5.01 8.40
CA PHE A 138 -0.70 -3.75 7.78
C PHE A 138 -0.19 -2.78 8.83
N ALA A 139 0.70 -1.90 8.40
CA ALA A 139 1.19 -0.76 9.14
C ALA A 139 1.03 0.51 8.30
N ALA A 140 0.35 1.50 8.84
CA ALA A 140 0.29 2.86 8.33
C ALA A 140 1.38 3.69 9.02
N LEU A 141 2.29 4.23 8.22
CA LEU A 141 3.18 5.31 8.63
C LEU A 141 2.47 6.64 8.39
N LEU A 142 2.25 7.42 9.45
CA LEU A 142 1.62 8.72 9.37
C LEU A 142 2.66 9.81 9.06
N GLU A 143 2.21 10.95 8.55
CA GLU A 143 3.09 12.10 8.23
C GLU A 143 3.83 12.66 9.46
N ASP A 144 3.31 12.46 10.66
CA ASP A 144 3.97 12.85 11.92
C ASP A 144 5.03 11.84 12.40
N GLY A 145 5.25 10.75 11.65
CA GLY A 145 6.19 9.68 11.99
C GLY A 145 5.65 8.66 13.00
N SER A 146 4.39 8.77 13.42
CA SER A 146 3.74 7.74 14.23
C SER A 146 3.22 6.57 13.38
N VAL A 147 2.97 5.43 14.03
CA VAL A 147 2.56 4.20 13.35
C VAL A 147 1.26 3.64 13.93
N LYS A 148 0.34 3.27 13.03
CA LYS A 148 -0.89 2.54 13.35
C LYS A 148 -0.93 1.22 12.58
N VAL A 149 -1.43 0.16 13.20
CA VAL A 149 -1.44 -1.20 12.65
C VAL A 149 -2.80 -1.87 12.78
N TRP A 150 -3.07 -2.81 11.89
CA TRP A 150 -4.25 -3.67 11.94
C TRP A 150 -3.99 -5.03 11.29
N GLY A 151 -4.90 -5.99 11.51
CA GLY A 151 -4.81 -7.37 11.01
C GLY A 151 -4.52 -8.39 12.10
N ASP A 152 -3.89 -9.51 11.76
CA ASP A 152 -3.56 -10.57 12.73
C ASP A 152 -2.49 -10.07 13.71
N GLY A 153 -2.83 -10.01 15.00
CA GLY A 153 -1.92 -9.56 16.06
C GLY A 153 -0.60 -10.35 16.11
N ARG A 154 -0.59 -11.64 15.75
CA ARG A 154 0.65 -12.45 15.72
C ARG A 154 1.58 -12.09 14.57
N PHE A 155 1.09 -11.32 13.61
CA PHE A 155 1.84 -10.79 12.47
C PHE A 155 2.12 -9.29 12.66
N GLY A 156 1.92 -8.74 13.87
CA GLY A 156 2.14 -7.34 14.17
C GLY A 156 0.94 -6.42 13.91
N GLY A 157 -0.27 -6.97 13.77
CA GLY A 157 -1.52 -6.22 13.65
C GLY A 157 -2.09 -5.70 14.98
N SER A 158 -1.36 -5.81 16.09
CA SER A 158 -1.80 -5.41 17.43
C SER A 158 -1.45 -3.95 17.72
N GLN A 159 -2.45 -3.06 17.76
CA GLN A 159 -2.20 -1.64 18.03
C GLN A 159 -1.63 -1.38 19.44
N ASP A 160 -1.98 -2.22 20.42
CA ASP A 160 -1.48 -2.05 21.80
C ASP A 160 0.01 -2.39 21.91
N GLU A 161 0.48 -3.38 21.15
CA GLU A 161 1.91 -3.70 21.04
C GLU A 161 2.67 -2.51 20.47
N VAL A 162 2.19 -1.94 19.36
CA VAL A 162 2.84 -0.80 18.70
C VAL A 162 2.82 0.46 19.57
N LYS A 163 1.73 0.70 20.32
CA LYS A 163 1.68 1.82 21.29
C LYS A 163 2.74 1.66 22.38
N ALA A 164 2.97 0.44 22.89
CA ALA A 164 3.97 0.19 23.92
C ALA A 164 5.40 0.45 23.44
N LEU A 165 5.65 0.39 22.13
CA LEU A 165 6.96 0.69 21.52
C LEU A 165 7.27 2.18 21.39
N ASN A 166 6.26 3.04 21.54
CA ASN A 166 6.36 4.50 21.44
C ASN A 166 7.01 4.96 20.12
N ILE A 167 6.50 4.45 18.99
CA ILE A 167 6.97 4.83 17.64
C ILE A 167 6.32 6.16 17.27
N ILE A 168 7.08 7.25 17.38
CA ILE A 168 6.58 8.64 17.19
C ILE A 168 7.39 9.47 16.18
N ASN A 169 8.48 8.93 15.62
CA ASN A 169 9.37 9.60 14.65
C ASN A 169 10.00 8.57 13.70
N ALA A 170 9.20 7.61 13.23
CA ALA A 170 9.62 6.68 12.20
C ALA A 170 9.67 7.40 10.86
N LYS A 171 10.71 7.11 10.07
CA LYS A 171 10.84 7.59 8.68
C LYS A 171 10.60 6.51 7.64
N GLU A 172 10.73 5.25 8.05
CA GLU A 172 10.57 4.10 7.17
C GLU A 172 10.07 2.90 7.97
N ILE A 173 9.21 2.09 7.35
CA ILE A 173 8.80 0.78 7.86
C ILE A 173 9.19 -0.26 6.82
N VAL A 174 9.91 -1.29 7.25
CA VAL A 174 10.23 -2.47 6.45
C VAL A 174 9.50 -3.67 7.04
N SER A 175 9.01 -4.57 6.19
CA SER A 175 8.34 -5.80 6.63
C SER A 175 8.97 -7.03 6.01
N ASN A 176 8.81 -8.17 6.68
CA ASN A 176 8.97 -9.49 6.09
C ASN A 176 7.62 -10.23 6.13
N GLU A 177 7.58 -11.56 6.01
CA GLU A 177 6.30 -12.28 6.00
C GLU A 177 5.43 -12.10 7.27
N LYS A 178 6.03 -11.84 8.44
CA LYS A 178 5.31 -11.84 9.74
C LYS A 178 5.74 -10.80 10.76
N ALA A 179 6.71 -9.97 10.44
CA ALA A 179 7.24 -8.96 11.34
C ALA A 179 7.49 -7.64 10.60
N PHE A 180 7.64 -6.59 11.38
CA PHE A 180 7.96 -5.25 10.91
C PHE A 180 9.16 -4.69 11.67
N ALA A 181 9.86 -3.75 11.04
CA ALA A 181 10.90 -2.94 11.62
C ALA A 181 10.68 -1.48 11.20
N ALA A 182 10.57 -0.57 12.17
CA ALA A 182 10.54 0.86 11.96
C ALA A 182 11.94 1.44 12.14
N LEU A 183 12.45 2.11 11.11
CA LEU A 183 13.65 2.92 11.20
C LEU A 183 13.25 4.33 11.64
N MET A 184 13.81 4.76 12.76
CA MET A 184 13.55 6.06 13.36
C MET A 184 14.46 7.14 12.77
N GLU A 185 14.07 8.40 12.88
CA GLU A 185 14.87 9.54 12.42
C GLU A 185 16.24 9.63 13.10
N ASP A 186 16.32 9.23 14.38
CA ASP A 186 17.56 9.19 15.17
C ASP A 186 18.49 8.01 14.84
N GLY A 187 18.18 7.24 13.80
CA GLY A 187 18.96 6.06 13.37
C GLY A 187 18.78 4.84 14.27
N THR A 188 17.79 4.85 15.16
CA THR A 188 17.42 3.70 15.99
C THR A 188 16.32 2.88 15.33
N VAL A 189 16.08 1.67 15.82
CA VAL A 189 15.07 0.76 15.24
C VAL A 189 14.12 0.27 16.31
N ARG A 190 12.85 0.07 15.94
CA ARG A 190 11.84 -0.66 16.72
C ARG A 190 11.29 -1.79 15.88
N VAL A 191 11.08 -2.96 16.48
CA VAL A 191 10.57 -4.16 15.80
C VAL A 191 9.33 -4.69 16.51
N TRP A 192 8.44 -5.33 15.75
CA TRP A 192 7.22 -5.97 16.28
C TRP A 192 6.72 -7.09 15.37
N GLY A 193 5.81 -7.92 15.88
CA GLY A 193 5.27 -9.09 15.17
C GLY A 193 5.87 -10.42 15.63
N ASP A 194 5.90 -11.44 14.76
CA ASP A 194 6.35 -12.80 15.16
C ASP A 194 7.83 -12.79 15.58
N ASN A 195 8.10 -13.22 16.82
CA ASN A 195 9.44 -13.23 17.42
C ASN A 195 10.47 -13.99 16.55
N ARG A 196 10.08 -15.10 15.92
CA ARG A 196 11.00 -15.91 15.09
C ARG A 196 11.35 -15.22 13.78
N PHE A 197 10.53 -14.27 13.34
CA PHE A 197 10.72 -13.47 12.15
C PHE A 197 11.41 -12.13 12.47
N GLY A 198 11.92 -11.97 13.69
CA GLY A 198 12.63 -10.77 14.12
C GLY A 198 11.74 -9.68 14.73
N GLY A 199 10.49 -9.99 15.08
CA GLY A 199 9.57 -9.08 15.76
C GLY A 199 9.75 -8.97 17.28
N ASP A 200 10.71 -9.68 17.88
CA ASP A 200 10.93 -9.66 19.33
C ASP A 200 11.70 -8.40 19.77
N GLN A 201 10.98 -7.35 20.19
CA GLN A 201 11.61 -6.11 20.65
C GLN A 201 12.53 -6.32 21.87
N GLN A 202 12.18 -7.23 22.78
CA GLN A 202 12.94 -7.41 24.01
C GLN A 202 14.31 -8.01 23.69
N ALA A 203 14.34 -9.07 22.88
CA ALA A 203 15.59 -9.66 22.40
C ALA A 203 16.36 -8.66 21.52
N PHE A 204 15.69 -7.98 20.59
CA PHE A 204 16.31 -6.99 19.71
C PHE A 204 17.02 -5.86 20.47
N SER A 205 16.41 -5.36 21.55
CA SER A 205 16.99 -4.26 22.35
C SER A 205 18.36 -4.60 22.96
N THR A 206 18.66 -5.89 23.17
CA THR A 206 19.97 -6.33 23.69
C THR A 206 21.11 -6.14 22.69
N MET A 207 20.81 -6.00 21.39
CA MET A 207 21.80 -5.75 20.34
C MET A 207 22.30 -4.29 20.35
N ASN A 208 21.61 -3.39 21.05
CA ASN A 208 21.91 -1.95 21.14
C ASN A 208 22.19 -1.31 19.77
N LEU A 209 21.35 -1.63 18.77
CA LEU A 209 21.53 -1.17 17.41
C LEU A 209 21.25 0.34 17.28
N ARG A 210 22.23 1.08 16.77
CA ARG A 210 22.19 2.54 16.55
C ARG A 210 22.82 2.88 15.19
N ASP A 211 22.65 4.12 14.78
CA ASP A 211 23.22 4.68 13.55
C ASP A 211 22.85 3.90 12.29
N VAL A 212 21.64 3.35 12.26
CA VAL A 212 21.09 2.64 11.11
C VAL A 212 20.65 3.67 10.07
N ARG A 213 21.01 3.42 8.81
CA ARG A 213 20.60 4.26 7.67
C ARG A 213 19.72 3.55 6.65
N LYS A 214 19.70 2.21 6.67
CA LYS A 214 18.88 1.39 5.77
C LYS A 214 18.54 0.07 6.45
N ILE A 215 17.31 -0.40 6.26
CA ILE A 215 16.89 -1.75 6.64
C ILE A 215 16.42 -2.46 5.37
N VAL A 216 16.77 -3.73 5.23
CA VAL A 216 16.17 -4.62 4.23
C VAL A 216 15.71 -5.91 4.90
N SER A 217 14.86 -6.66 4.23
CA SER A 217 14.29 -7.90 4.76
C SER A 217 14.36 -9.04 3.75
N THR A 218 14.59 -10.25 4.25
CA THR A 218 14.27 -11.49 3.53
C THR A 218 12.84 -11.91 3.86
N SER A 219 12.43 -13.14 3.50
CA SER A 219 11.13 -13.67 3.90
C SER A 219 10.95 -13.75 5.43
N ALA A 220 12.02 -13.88 6.22
CA ALA A 220 11.93 -14.11 7.67
C ALA A 220 13.04 -13.49 8.52
N ALA A 221 13.89 -12.65 7.95
CA ALA A 221 14.96 -11.96 8.66
C ALA A 221 15.09 -10.53 8.17
N PHE A 222 15.85 -9.73 8.92
CA PHE A 222 16.19 -8.36 8.57
C PHE A 222 17.70 -8.16 8.58
N ALA A 223 18.15 -7.19 7.81
CA ALA A 223 19.51 -6.68 7.83
C ALA A 223 19.48 -5.15 7.91
N ALA A 224 20.24 -4.59 8.85
CA ALA A 224 20.45 -3.16 9.01
C ALA A 224 21.86 -2.80 8.57
N LEU A 225 21.94 -1.80 7.67
CA LEU A 225 23.18 -1.16 7.30
C LEU A 225 23.38 0.09 8.15
N LYS A 226 24.50 0.13 8.86
CA LYS A 226 24.90 1.27 9.69
C LYS A 226 25.64 2.33 8.87
N THR A 227 25.77 3.53 9.43
CA THR A 227 26.51 4.65 8.83
C THR A 227 28.01 4.37 8.69
N ASP A 228 28.57 3.56 9.59
CA ASP A 228 29.97 3.10 9.56
C ASP A 228 30.23 1.99 8.53
N GLY A 229 29.20 1.55 7.80
CA GLY A 229 29.30 0.47 6.80
C GLY A 229 29.32 -0.94 7.38
N SER A 230 29.10 -1.11 8.69
CA SER A 230 28.86 -2.43 9.28
C SER A 230 27.40 -2.86 9.09
N VAL A 231 27.16 -4.18 9.14
CA VAL A 231 25.85 -4.79 8.95
C VAL A 231 25.48 -5.63 10.17
N THR A 232 24.25 -5.43 10.65
CA THR A 232 23.66 -6.26 11.71
C THR A 232 22.42 -6.97 11.17
N VAL A 233 22.30 -8.27 11.41
CA VAL A 233 21.16 -9.09 11.00
C VAL A 233 20.44 -9.69 12.19
N TRP A 234 19.13 -9.90 12.07
CA TRP A 234 18.31 -10.55 13.09
C TRP A 234 17.09 -11.25 12.47
N GLY A 235 16.40 -12.07 13.26
CA GLY A 235 15.29 -12.91 12.81
C GLY A 235 15.72 -14.35 12.57
N ASP A 236 15.09 -15.03 11.62
CA ASP A 236 15.31 -16.46 11.39
C ASP A 236 16.75 -16.71 10.86
N THR A 237 17.51 -17.51 11.62
CA THR A 237 18.92 -17.80 11.33
C THR A 237 19.15 -18.61 10.05
N LEU A 238 18.15 -19.37 9.59
CA LEU A 238 18.19 -20.11 8.33
C LEU A 238 17.75 -19.25 7.13
N ARG A 239 17.26 -18.03 7.38
CA ARG A 239 16.77 -17.10 6.36
C ARG A 239 17.53 -15.77 6.35
N GLY A 240 18.76 -15.76 6.87
CA GLY A 240 19.67 -14.61 6.83
C GLY A 240 19.85 -13.87 8.16
N GLY A 241 19.17 -14.27 9.23
CA GLY A 241 19.25 -13.65 10.56
C GLY A 241 20.43 -14.13 11.43
N ASN A 242 21.43 -14.80 10.86
CA ASN A 242 22.56 -15.36 11.62
C ASN A 242 23.75 -14.38 11.67
N GLN A 243 23.83 -13.58 12.73
CA GLN A 243 24.90 -12.59 12.90
C GLN A 243 26.31 -13.23 12.93
N SER A 244 26.47 -14.40 13.53
CA SER A 244 27.79 -15.05 13.60
C SER A 244 28.34 -15.42 12.22
N GLN A 245 27.48 -15.65 11.23
CA GLN A 245 27.93 -15.85 9.85
C GLN A 245 28.42 -14.53 9.24
N VAL A 246 27.70 -13.43 9.45
CA VAL A 246 28.12 -12.09 8.97
C VAL A 246 29.47 -11.71 9.57
N ASP A 247 29.65 -11.93 10.87
CA ASP A 247 30.90 -11.64 11.59
C ASP A 247 32.06 -12.49 11.06
N ALA A 248 31.82 -13.77 10.74
CA ALA A 248 32.83 -14.67 10.21
C ALA A 248 33.38 -14.23 8.84
N PHE A 249 32.57 -13.51 8.04
CA PHE A 249 33.00 -12.94 6.77
C PHE A 249 33.70 -11.58 6.91
N ASN A 250 33.75 -11.01 8.12
CA ASN A 250 34.35 -9.71 8.41
C ASN A 250 33.87 -8.60 7.45
N ILE A 251 32.55 -8.56 7.24
CA ILE A 251 31.88 -7.64 6.32
C ILE A 251 31.96 -6.22 6.90
N ASN A 252 32.85 -5.39 6.33
CA ASN A 252 33.07 -3.99 6.72
C ASN A 252 33.01 -3.08 5.48
N ASN A 253 32.75 -1.78 5.69
CA ASN A 253 32.67 -0.78 4.62
C ASN A 253 31.63 -1.10 3.54
N VAL A 254 30.50 -1.70 3.94
CA VAL A 254 29.39 -1.99 3.04
C VAL A 254 28.78 -0.69 2.54
N TYR A 255 28.75 -0.53 1.23
CA TYR A 255 28.12 0.63 0.60
C TYR A 255 26.60 0.51 0.60
N ASP A 256 26.08 -0.67 0.25
CA ASP A 256 24.66 -0.95 0.20
C ASP A 256 24.34 -2.41 0.57
N VAL A 257 23.13 -2.62 1.08
CA VAL A 257 22.56 -3.93 1.38
C VAL A 257 21.23 -4.09 0.64
N VAL A 258 21.03 -5.25 0.02
CA VAL A 258 19.82 -5.58 -0.75
C VAL A 258 19.35 -6.97 -0.38
N SER A 259 18.06 -7.22 -0.55
CA SER A 259 17.45 -8.54 -0.46
C SER A 259 16.86 -8.95 -1.81
N THR A 260 16.69 -10.26 -1.99
CA THR A 260 16.17 -10.89 -3.22
C THR A 260 14.83 -11.57 -2.97
#